data_AF-A0A7C4A9W6-F1
#
_entry.id   AF-A0A7C4A9W6-F1
#
_cell.length_a   1.000
_cell.length_b   1.000
_cell.length_c   1.000
_cell.angle_alpha   90.00
_cell.angle_beta   90.00
_cell.angle_gamma   90.00
#
_symmetry.space_group_name_H-M   'P 1'
#
loop_
_entity.id
_entity.type
_entity.pdbx_description
1 polymer ?
#
loop_
_entity_poly.entity_id
_entity_poly.type
_entity_poly.pdbx_seq_one_letter_code
_entity_poly.pdbx_strand_id
1 'polypeptide(L)'
;AQYVKARFPIDSLRQDYPKVDGVIAFTHKSGCGVQPGEPYVMLQRVLAGLARHPNIFAYVMVGLGCEGHQIDRLRQDQGLDRLLPGESVPVFLNIQQQGGVRKTVEAAAAAVQGLLPRANAVCRTVQPLSKLVLAMNCGGSDGASGITANPALGVASDELVRHGGTSVLAETPEIFGAEHLLTRRAVSRPIGERLLERIRWWEHHVRTHGATMDNNRSPGNKAGGLTTIYEKSLGALAKGGSAPLSAVYEYAEPITAPGFAFMDTPGFDPVSMTGLVCGGCNLGVFTTGRGSVYGCKPAPCLKVATNTPLFTWMHEDMDLNAGTILDGDETVEQMGLRLFEEMLAVASGKLTKSELQGIGDEEFAPWILGPTF
;
A
#
# COMPACT_ATOMS: atom_id res chain seq x y z
N ALA A 1 2.93 -8.81 19.63
CA ALA A 1 3.76 -8.61 18.42
C ALA A 1 5.00 -7.75 18.70
N GLN A 2 4.87 -6.50 19.15
CA GLN A 2 6.03 -5.60 19.38
C GLN A 2 7.08 -6.20 20.34
N TYR A 3 6.66 -6.84 21.45
CA TYR A 3 7.57 -7.55 22.36
C TYR A 3 8.31 -8.74 21.73
N VAL A 4 7.77 -9.33 20.66
CA VAL A 4 8.42 -10.40 19.88
C VAL A 4 9.46 -9.78 18.96
N LYS A 5 9.10 -8.73 18.21
CA LYS A 5 10.03 -7.94 17.38
C LYS A 5 11.25 -7.46 18.18
N ALA A 6 11.04 -6.98 19.40
CA ALA A 6 12.12 -6.49 20.26
C ALA A 6 13.17 -7.57 20.63
N ARG A 7 12.87 -8.87 20.43
CA ARG A 7 13.86 -9.96 20.57
C ARG A 7 14.81 -10.09 19.38
N PHE A 8 14.55 -9.36 18.30
CA PHE A 8 15.32 -9.38 17.06
C PHE A 8 15.76 -7.96 16.66
N PRO A 9 16.61 -7.29 17.46
CA PRO A 9 17.18 -6.00 17.07
C PRO A 9 17.86 -6.11 15.71
N ILE A 10 17.62 -5.14 14.81
CA ILE A 10 18.04 -5.24 13.41
C ILE A 10 19.55 -5.42 13.25
N ASP A 11 20.36 -4.78 14.10
CA ASP A 11 21.83 -4.88 14.03
C ASP A 11 22.32 -6.28 14.36
N SER A 12 21.79 -6.90 15.41
CA SER A 12 22.10 -8.29 15.78
C SER A 12 21.55 -9.27 14.75
N LEU A 13 20.33 -9.02 14.25
CA LEU A 13 19.70 -9.87 13.25
C LEU A 13 20.55 -9.92 11.96
N ARG A 14 21.06 -8.78 11.49
CA ARG A 14 21.88 -8.69 10.27
C ARG A 14 23.27 -9.31 10.43
N GLN A 15 23.81 -9.42 11.65
CA GLN A 15 25.06 -10.14 11.89
C GLN A 15 24.92 -11.64 11.65
N ASP A 16 23.83 -12.24 12.16
CA ASP A 16 23.59 -13.69 12.04
C ASP A 16 22.87 -14.06 10.73
N TYR A 17 22.01 -13.17 10.23
CA TYR A 17 21.13 -13.37 9.08
C TYR A 17 21.17 -12.16 8.12
N PRO A 18 22.31 -11.92 7.43
CA PRO A 18 22.54 -10.70 6.65
C PRO A 18 21.59 -10.50 5.45
N LYS A 19 20.85 -11.53 5.04
CA LYS A 19 19.87 -11.46 3.93
C LYS A 19 18.43 -11.27 4.42
N VAL A 20 18.20 -11.14 5.72
CA VAL A 20 16.88 -10.88 6.30
C VAL A 20 16.75 -9.38 6.56
N ASP A 21 15.82 -8.73 5.86
CA ASP A 21 15.62 -7.27 5.96
C ASP A 21 15.10 -6.83 7.33
N GLY A 22 14.39 -7.71 8.05
CA GLY A 22 13.95 -7.47 9.42
C GLY A 22 12.87 -8.44 9.91
N VAL A 23 12.56 -8.33 11.20
CA VAL A 23 11.34 -8.87 11.81
C VAL A 23 10.41 -7.69 12.11
N ILE A 24 9.22 -7.69 11.53
CA ILE A 24 8.28 -6.56 11.62
C ILE A 24 7.04 -6.99 12.40
N ALA A 25 6.53 -6.09 13.24
CA ALA A 25 5.32 -6.33 14.03
C ALA A 25 4.17 -5.50 13.45
N PHE A 26 3.30 -6.13 12.68
CA PHE A 26 2.06 -5.51 12.23
C PHE A 26 1.00 -5.66 13.32
N THR A 27 0.47 -4.53 13.82
CA THR A 27 -0.53 -4.51 14.88
C THR A 27 -1.74 -3.69 14.47
N HIS A 28 -2.94 -4.12 14.88
CA HIS A 28 -4.16 -3.36 14.71
C HIS A 28 -4.97 -3.37 16.01
N LYS A 29 -5.94 -2.46 16.11
CA LYS A 29 -6.85 -2.34 17.26
C LYS A 29 -8.25 -2.92 17.01
N SER A 30 -8.51 -3.38 15.78
CA SER A 30 -9.79 -3.97 15.37
C SER A 30 -9.94 -5.44 15.78
N GLY A 31 -11.12 -6.02 15.55
CA GLY A 31 -11.40 -7.46 15.75
C GLY A 31 -12.21 -7.78 17.02
N CYS A 32 -12.37 -6.82 17.93
CA CYS A 32 -13.31 -6.88 19.04
C CYS A 32 -14.11 -5.57 19.07
N GLY A 33 -15.38 -5.62 19.48
CA GLY A 33 -16.25 -4.43 19.54
C GLY A 33 -16.62 -3.84 18.17
N VAL A 34 -16.34 -4.55 17.07
CA VAL A 34 -16.71 -4.12 15.70
C VAL A 34 -17.87 -4.98 15.22
N GLN A 35 -18.78 -4.39 14.46
CA GLN A 35 -19.94 -5.10 13.94
C GLN A 35 -19.53 -6.24 12.98
N PRO A 36 -20.04 -7.48 13.18
CA PRO A 36 -19.80 -8.58 12.24
C PRO A 36 -20.30 -8.27 10.83
N GLY A 37 -19.75 -8.94 9.82
CA GLY A 37 -20.09 -8.75 8.40
C GLY A 37 -18.93 -8.11 7.63
N GLU A 38 -19.23 -7.11 6.81
CA GLU A 38 -18.26 -6.45 5.92
C GLU A 38 -16.99 -5.97 6.65
N PRO A 39 -17.06 -5.33 7.83
CA PRO A 39 -15.84 -4.91 8.54
C PRO A 39 -14.90 -6.06 8.90
N TYR A 40 -15.45 -7.24 9.21
CA TYR A 40 -14.65 -8.44 9.48
C TYR A 40 -14.07 -9.03 8.20
N VAL A 41 -14.86 -9.13 7.13
CA VAL A 41 -14.39 -9.63 5.82
C VAL A 41 -13.24 -8.75 5.31
N MET A 42 -13.37 -7.43 5.43
CA MET A 42 -12.32 -6.49 5.06
C MET A 42 -11.06 -6.67 5.91
N LEU A 43 -11.17 -6.78 7.24
CA LEU A 43 -10.03 -7.06 8.11
C LEU A 43 -9.38 -8.41 7.77
N GLN A 44 -10.17 -9.43 7.44
CA GLN A 44 -9.66 -10.73 7.02
C GLN A 44 -8.83 -10.64 5.74
N ARG A 45 -9.33 -9.91 4.72
CA ARG A 45 -8.60 -9.66 3.48
C ARG A 45 -7.26 -8.98 3.76
N VAL A 46 -7.25 -7.95 4.60
CA VAL A 46 -6.02 -7.24 5.00
C VAL A 46 -5.02 -8.20 5.65
N LEU A 47 -5.45 -8.95 6.68
CA LEU A 47 -4.54 -9.83 7.43
C LEU A 47 -4.03 -11.00 6.59
N ALA A 48 -4.87 -11.60 5.75
CA ALA A 48 -4.46 -12.68 4.85
C ALA A 48 -3.56 -12.19 3.71
N GLY A 49 -3.88 -11.02 3.15
CA GLY A 49 -3.08 -10.36 2.13
C GLY A 49 -1.67 -10.02 2.61
N LEU A 50 -1.56 -9.46 3.82
CA LEU A 50 -0.28 -9.25 4.47
C LEU A 50 0.44 -10.57 4.74
N ALA A 51 -0.25 -11.59 5.27
CA ALA A 51 0.35 -12.90 5.56
C ALA A 51 0.94 -13.58 4.32
N ARG A 52 0.34 -13.35 3.14
CA ARG A 52 0.75 -13.90 1.84
C ARG A 52 1.55 -12.93 0.97
N HIS A 53 1.92 -11.76 1.49
CA HIS A 53 2.60 -10.74 0.70
C HIS A 53 3.96 -11.28 0.22
N PRO A 54 4.37 -11.07 -1.06
CA PRO A 54 5.61 -11.63 -1.61
C PRO A 54 6.89 -11.19 -0.89
N ASN A 55 6.87 -10.04 -0.20
CA ASN A 55 7.98 -9.56 0.64
C ASN A 55 7.95 -10.12 2.08
N ILE A 56 7.04 -11.04 2.41
CA ILE A 56 6.96 -11.73 3.71
C ILE A 56 7.30 -13.20 3.49
N PHE A 57 8.47 -13.62 3.98
CA PHE A 57 8.92 -15.01 3.87
C PHE A 57 8.11 -15.99 4.74
N ALA A 58 7.75 -15.54 5.95
CA ALA A 58 6.99 -16.31 6.92
C ALA A 58 6.35 -15.37 7.95
N TYR A 59 5.32 -15.84 8.64
CA TYR A 59 4.62 -15.06 9.66
C TYR A 59 4.26 -15.90 10.89
N VAL A 60 4.16 -15.20 12.02
CA VAL A 60 3.58 -15.71 13.27
C VAL A 60 2.40 -14.81 13.62
N MET A 61 1.20 -15.39 13.67
CA MET A 61 -0.03 -14.66 13.96
C MET A 61 -0.42 -14.86 15.41
N VAL A 62 -0.61 -13.76 16.13
CA VAL A 62 -0.93 -13.76 17.56
C VAL A 62 -2.26 -13.06 17.80
N GLY A 63 -3.18 -13.73 18.48
CA GLY A 63 -4.50 -13.23 18.85
C GLY A 63 -4.75 -13.39 20.34
N LEU A 64 -5.82 -12.77 20.86
CA LEU A 64 -6.09 -12.75 22.30
C LEU A 64 -6.73 -14.07 22.76
N GLY A 65 -7.78 -14.53 22.05
CA GLY A 65 -8.60 -15.72 22.36
C GLY A 65 -10.06 -15.49 22.64
N CYS A 66 -10.47 -14.23 22.79
CA CYS A 66 -11.86 -13.88 23.07
C CYS A 66 -12.39 -12.71 22.24
N GLU A 67 -11.61 -12.20 21.29
CA GLU A 67 -12.04 -11.25 20.27
C GLU A 67 -13.17 -11.82 19.40
N GLY A 68 -14.05 -10.97 18.86
CA GLY A 68 -15.13 -11.43 17.98
C GLY A 68 -14.60 -12.01 16.67
N HIS A 69 -13.48 -11.49 16.17
CA HIS A 69 -12.77 -11.99 15.00
C HIS A 69 -11.61 -12.92 15.39
N GLN A 70 -11.91 -14.20 15.59
CA GLN A 70 -10.93 -15.22 16.01
C GLN A 70 -9.99 -15.66 14.88
N ILE A 71 -8.73 -15.96 15.24
CA ILE A 71 -7.71 -16.48 14.31
C ILE A 71 -8.19 -17.73 13.57
N ASP A 72 -8.82 -18.68 14.27
CA ASP A 72 -9.26 -19.93 13.63
C ASP A 72 -10.31 -19.68 12.54
N ARG A 73 -11.14 -18.65 12.70
CA ARG A 73 -12.10 -18.26 11.68
C ARG A 73 -11.39 -17.63 10.47
N LEU A 74 -10.44 -16.73 10.69
CA LEU A 74 -9.59 -16.17 9.64
C LEU A 74 -8.86 -17.26 8.85
N ARG A 75 -8.28 -18.25 9.55
CA ARG A 75 -7.57 -19.38 8.95
C ARG A 75 -8.47 -20.17 8.00
N GLN A 76 -9.68 -20.47 8.45
CA GLN A 76 -10.67 -21.20 7.66
C GLN A 76 -11.15 -20.39 6.45
N ASP A 77 -11.58 -19.14 6.69
CA ASP A 77 -12.21 -18.29 5.67
C ASP A 77 -11.22 -17.87 4.56
N GLN A 78 -9.96 -17.61 4.93
CA GLN A 78 -8.90 -17.18 3.99
C GLN A 78 -7.99 -18.34 3.53
N GLY A 79 -8.28 -19.56 4.01
CA GLY A 79 -7.55 -20.77 3.65
C GLY A 79 -6.06 -20.70 3.98
N LEU A 80 -5.69 -20.13 5.13
CA LEU A 80 -4.28 -19.96 5.53
C LEU A 80 -3.58 -21.28 5.89
N ASP A 81 -4.34 -22.35 6.14
CA ASP A 81 -3.78 -23.70 6.32
C ASP A 81 -3.44 -24.38 4.98
N ARG A 82 -3.91 -23.83 3.85
CA ARG A 82 -3.59 -24.32 2.49
C ARG A 82 -2.37 -23.57 1.97
N LEU A 83 -1.20 -24.19 2.14
CA LEU A 83 0.05 -23.61 1.67
C LEU A 83 0.09 -23.49 0.14
N LEU A 84 0.40 -22.30 -0.34
CA LEU A 84 0.77 -22.06 -1.72
C LEU A 84 2.25 -22.44 -1.96
N PRO A 85 2.66 -22.72 -3.21
CA PRO A 85 4.06 -23.02 -3.50
C PRO A 85 5.01 -21.92 -3.00
N GLY A 86 5.98 -22.31 -2.18
CA GLY A 86 6.97 -21.38 -1.61
C GLY A 86 6.59 -20.79 -0.25
N GLU A 87 5.36 -20.98 0.24
CA GLU A 87 4.96 -20.52 1.57
C GLU A 87 5.61 -21.36 2.69
N SER A 88 5.94 -20.70 3.80
CA SER A 88 6.36 -21.35 5.04
C SER A 88 5.13 -21.78 5.84
N VAL A 89 5.26 -22.87 6.61
CA VAL A 89 4.20 -23.32 7.53
C VAL A 89 3.90 -22.19 8.54
N PRO A 90 2.66 -21.67 8.58
CA PRO A 90 2.32 -20.58 9.48
C PRO A 90 2.23 -21.05 10.92
N VAL A 91 2.51 -20.12 11.85
CA VAL A 91 2.36 -20.36 13.28
C VAL A 91 1.27 -19.45 13.82
N PHE A 92 0.27 -20.04 14.47
CA PHE A 92 -0.85 -19.35 15.08
C PHE A 92 -0.79 -19.52 16.60
N LEU A 93 -0.85 -18.42 17.34
CA LEU A 93 -0.76 -18.44 18.80
C LEU A 93 -1.89 -17.62 19.40
N ASN A 94 -2.46 -18.16 20.47
CA ASN A 94 -3.51 -17.52 21.22
C ASN A 94 -3.05 -17.20 22.64
N ILE A 95 -3.13 -15.93 23.06
CA ILE A 95 -2.56 -15.49 24.35
C ILE A 95 -3.22 -16.22 25.52
N GLN A 96 -4.55 -16.38 25.51
CA GLN A 96 -5.29 -17.03 26.58
C GLN A 96 -4.98 -18.54 26.64
N GLN A 97 -4.92 -19.23 25.49
CA GLN A 97 -4.58 -20.67 25.46
C GLN A 97 -3.13 -20.95 25.85
N GLN A 98 -2.19 -20.05 25.50
CA GLN A 98 -0.79 -20.15 25.91
C GLN A 98 -0.58 -19.87 27.41
N GLY A 99 -1.60 -19.39 28.13
CA GLY A 99 -1.52 -19.07 29.54
C GLY A 99 -0.85 -17.72 29.83
N GLY A 100 -1.02 -16.74 28.94
CA GLY A 100 -0.64 -15.34 29.16
C GLY A 100 0.48 -14.81 28.26
N VAL A 101 0.73 -13.51 28.40
CA VAL A 101 1.58 -12.72 27.49
C VAL A 101 3.02 -13.25 27.43
N ARG A 102 3.67 -13.48 28.57
CA ARG A 102 5.09 -13.89 28.60
C ARG A 102 5.33 -15.19 27.83
N LYS A 103 4.55 -16.23 28.13
CA LYS A 103 4.63 -17.54 27.46
C LYS A 103 4.38 -17.41 25.95
N THR A 104 3.41 -16.60 25.56
CA THR A 104 3.11 -16.33 24.15
C THR A 104 4.26 -15.64 23.44
N VAL A 105 4.90 -14.65 24.08
CA VAL A 105 6.06 -13.94 23.51
C VAL A 105 7.24 -14.89 23.35
N GLU A 106 7.50 -15.76 24.33
CA GLU A 106 8.55 -16.78 24.26
C GLU A 106 8.30 -17.78 23.12
N ALA A 107 7.07 -18.31 23.01
CA ALA A 107 6.69 -19.23 21.94
C ALA A 107 6.78 -18.57 20.54
N ALA A 108 6.29 -17.34 20.41
CA ALA A 108 6.34 -16.59 19.15
C ALA A 108 7.79 -16.27 18.75
N ALA A 109 8.64 -15.86 19.69
CA ALA A 109 10.05 -15.60 19.42
C ALA A 109 10.78 -16.88 19.02
N ALA A 110 10.52 -18.02 19.68
CA ALA A 110 11.10 -19.30 19.29
C ALA A 110 10.68 -19.72 17.87
N ALA A 111 9.41 -19.49 17.51
CA ALA A 111 8.92 -19.73 16.15
C ALA A 111 9.64 -18.86 15.11
N VAL A 112 9.78 -17.55 15.36
CA VAL A 112 10.54 -16.65 14.48
C VAL A 112 11.99 -17.10 14.36
N GLN A 113 12.66 -17.42 15.46
CA GLN A 113 14.05 -17.89 15.45
C GLN A 113 14.24 -19.13 14.57
N GLY A 114 13.30 -20.08 14.60
CA GLY A 114 13.33 -21.28 13.76
C GLY A 114 13.15 -21.01 12.26
N LEU A 115 12.58 -19.87 11.89
CA LEU A 115 12.33 -19.47 10.49
C LEU A 115 13.52 -18.71 9.87
N LEU A 116 14.31 -18.01 10.68
CA LEU A 116 15.40 -17.13 10.22
C LEU A 116 16.44 -17.83 9.33
N PRO A 117 16.93 -19.07 9.62
CA PRO A 117 17.89 -19.74 8.75
C PRO A 117 17.35 -19.98 7.34
N ARG A 118 16.05 -20.30 7.20
CA ARG A 118 15.42 -20.52 5.89
C ARG A 118 15.20 -19.21 5.15
N ALA A 119 14.78 -18.15 5.85
CA ALA A 119 14.64 -16.82 5.27
C ALA A 119 15.98 -16.33 4.71
N ASN A 120 17.05 -16.49 5.49
CA ASN A 120 18.41 -16.10 5.12
C ASN A 120 19.01 -16.94 3.98
N ALA A 121 18.44 -18.11 3.67
CA ALA A 121 18.90 -18.93 2.55
C ALA A 121 18.38 -18.42 1.19
N VAL A 122 17.36 -17.55 1.18
CA VAL A 122 16.77 -17.02 -0.06
C VAL A 122 17.69 -15.96 -0.67
N CYS A 123 17.79 -15.98 -2.00
CA CYS A 123 18.53 -15.00 -2.79
C CYS A 123 17.64 -14.40 -3.86
N ARG A 124 17.85 -13.11 -4.15
CA ARG A 124 17.26 -12.45 -5.33
C ARG A 124 17.69 -13.19 -6.60
N THR A 125 16.79 -13.24 -7.56
CA THR A 125 17.01 -13.83 -8.89
C THR A 125 16.46 -12.89 -9.94
N VAL A 126 16.89 -13.03 -11.19
CA VAL A 126 16.27 -12.29 -12.30
C VAL A 126 14.82 -12.74 -12.44
N GLN A 127 13.90 -11.78 -12.50
CA GLN A 127 12.46 -12.02 -12.61
C GLN A 127 11.87 -11.13 -13.71
N PRO A 128 10.80 -11.57 -14.39
CA PRO A 128 10.12 -10.73 -15.36
C PRO A 128 9.40 -9.56 -14.68
N LEU A 129 9.35 -8.41 -15.36
CA LEU A 129 8.62 -7.21 -14.91
C LEU A 129 7.13 -7.46 -14.69
N SER A 130 6.56 -8.47 -15.34
CA SER A 130 5.17 -8.88 -15.16
C SER A 130 4.82 -9.35 -13.74
N LYS A 131 5.80 -9.52 -12.86
CA LYS A 131 5.60 -9.82 -11.43
C LYS A 131 5.54 -8.57 -10.54
N LEU A 132 5.82 -7.39 -11.09
CA LEU A 132 5.70 -6.14 -10.33
C LEU A 132 4.25 -5.68 -10.32
N VAL A 133 3.80 -5.32 -9.12
CA VAL A 133 2.47 -4.76 -8.85
C VAL A 133 2.69 -3.44 -8.12
N LEU A 134 2.54 -2.35 -8.85
CA LEU A 134 2.79 -0.99 -8.40
C LEU A 134 1.56 -0.41 -7.69
N ALA A 135 1.75 0.06 -6.46
CA ALA A 135 0.84 0.92 -5.73
C ALA A 135 1.11 2.39 -6.06
N MET A 136 0.08 3.14 -6.44
CA MET A 136 0.18 4.58 -6.72
C MET A 136 -0.71 5.37 -5.76
N ASN A 137 -0.11 6.25 -4.96
CA ASN A 137 -0.84 7.07 -3.99
C ASN A 137 -0.34 8.52 -4.01
N CYS A 138 -1.22 9.45 -3.66
CA CYS A 138 -0.83 10.82 -3.37
C CYS A 138 -0.66 11.00 -1.85
N GLY A 139 0.22 11.91 -1.42
CA GLY A 139 0.15 12.43 -0.06
C GLY A 139 -0.44 13.82 -0.03
N GLY A 140 0.27 14.74 0.60
CA GLY A 140 -0.07 16.17 0.51
C GLY A 140 0.13 16.72 -0.90
N SER A 141 -0.94 16.70 -1.70
CA SER A 141 -1.01 17.32 -3.03
C SER A 141 -0.92 18.85 -2.94
N ASP A 142 -0.35 19.43 -3.98
CA ASP A 142 -0.24 20.86 -4.28
C ASP A 142 -0.64 21.15 -5.74
N GLY A 143 -0.60 22.41 -6.16
CA GLY A 143 -0.90 22.81 -7.54
C GLY A 143 0.06 22.22 -8.59
N ALA A 144 1.29 21.88 -8.21
CA ALA A 144 2.26 21.26 -9.13
C ALA A 144 1.97 19.77 -9.39
N SER A 145 1.30 19.10 -8.44
CA SER A 145 1.09 17.65 -8.46
C SER A 145 0.51 17.14 -9.77
N GLY A 146 -0.52 17.82 -10.30
CA GLY A 146 -1.22 17.44 -11.53
C GLY A 146 -0.47 17.73 -12.83
N ILE A 147 0.65 18.46 -12.78
CA ILE A 147 1.43 18.87 -13.96
C ILE A 147 2.88 18.38 -13.93
N THR A 148 3.35 17.82 -12.81
CA THR A 148 4.70 17.24 -12.68
C THR A 148 4.69 15.75 -12.30
N ALA A 149 4.67 15.43 -11.00
CA ALA A 149 4.91 14.09 -10.48
C ALA A 149 3.82 13.10 -10.91
N ASN A 150 2.55 13.51 -10.91
CA ASN A 150 1.45 12.62 -11.27
C ASN A 150 1.48 12.19 -12.74
N PRO A 151 1.59 13.11 -13.73
CA PRO A 151 1.70 12.69 -15.14
C PRO A 151 3.01 11.91 -15.42
N ALA A 152 4.13 12.23 -14.76
CA ALA A 152 5.35 11.43 -14.88
C ALA A 152 5.18 10.00 -14.33
N LEU A 153 4.49 9.85 -13.19
CA LEU A 153 4.09 8.53 -12.68
C LEU A 153 3.12 7.81 -13.64
N GLY A 154 2.24 8.55 -14.33
CA GLY A 154 1.41 8.01 -15.40
C GLY A 154 2.22 7.36 -16.53
N VAL A 155 3.30 8.02 -16.98
CA VAL A 155 4.23 7.46 -17.97
C VAL A 155 4.91 6.19 -17.44
N ALA A 156 5.43 6.22 -16.20
CA ALA A 156 6.07 5.05 -15.60
C ALA A 156 5.08 3.88 -15.42
N SER A 157 3.82 4.19 -15.08
CA SER A 157 2.73 3.22 -14.99
C SER A 157 2.46 2.56 -16.34
N ASP A 158 2.34 3.34 -17.42
CA ASP A 158 2.10 2.82 -18.77
C ASP A 158 3.27 1.93 -19.25
N GLU A 159 4.52 2.31 -18.95
CA GLU A 159 5.70 1.50 -19.26
C GLU A 159 5.68 0.16 -18.52
N LEU A 160 5.34 0.15 -17.23
CA LEU A 160 5.18 -1.09 -16.48
C LEU A 160 4.09 -2.00 -17.07
N VAL A 161 2.94 -1.41 -17.42
CA VAL A 161 1.84 -2.14 -18.07
C VAL A 161 2.26 -2.70 -19.43
N ARG A 162 3.04 -1.94 -20.22
CA ARG A 162 3.59 -2.38 -21.52
C ARG A 162 4.48 -3.62 -21.37
N HIS A 163 5.16 -3.77 -20.23
CA HIS A 163 5.96 -4.94 -19.88
C HIS A 163 5.19 -6.06 -19.16
N GLY A 164 3.85 -5.97 -19.11
CA GLY A 164 2.96 -6.97 -18.55
C GLY A 164 2.84 -6.94 -17.02
N GLY A 165 3.37 -5.90 -16.36
CA GLY A 165 3.16 -5.65 -14.94
C GLY A 165 1.78 -5.09 -14.64
N THR A 166 1.53 -4.82 -13.37
CA THR A 166 0.27 -4.23 -12.90
C THR A 166 0.53 -2.88 -12.23
N SER A 167 -0.25 -1.87 -12.59
CA SER A 167 -0.25 -0.57 -11.91
C SER A 167 -1.61 -0.32 -11.30
N VAL A 168 -1.66 0.02 -10.02
CA VAL A 168 -2.91 0.15 -9.25
C VAL A 168 -3.04 1.57 -8.71
N LEU A 169 -4.00 2.30 -9.25
CA LEU A 169 -4.44 3.59 -8.71
C LEU A 169 -5.46 3.36 -7.59
N ALA A 170 -5.51 4.25 -6.60
CA ALA A 170 -6.45 4.14 -5.48
C ALA A 170 -7.10 5.49 -5.15
N GLU A 171 -7.53 5.64 -3.90
CA GLU A 171 -8.05 6.87 -3.32
C GLU A 171 -9.37 7.31 -3.98
N THR A 172 -10.44 6.52 -3.81
CA THR A 172 -11.74 6.78 -4.46
C THR A 172 -12.29 8.19 -4.23
N PRO A 173 -12.17 8.79 -3.02
CA PRO A 173 -12.56 10.18 -2.82
C PRO A 173 -11.72 11.20 -3.61
N GLU A 174 -10.53 10.84 -4.07
CA GLU A 174 -9.62 11.69 -4.87
C GLU A 174 -9.95 11.68 -6.36
N ILE A 175 -10.82 10.80 -6.85
CA ILE A 175 -11.21 10.78 -8.27
C ILE A 175 -12.63 11.31 -8.50
N PHE A 176 -13.31 11.72 -7.43
CA PHE A 176 -14.70 12.16 -7.48
C PHE A 176 -14.89 13.35 -8.42
N GLY A 177 -15.84 13.21 -9.34
CA GLY A 177 -16.14 14.17 -10.40
C GLY A 177 -15.30 14.00 -11.68
N ALA A 178 -14.29 13.14 -11.66
CA ALA A 178 -13.43 12.84 -12.81
C ALA A 178 -13.44 11.35 -13.20
N GLU A 179 -14.23 10.51 -12.52
CA GLU A 179 -14.32 9.06 -12.75
C GLU A 179 -14.69 8.69 -14.19
N HIS A 180 -15.39 9.58 -14.90
CA HIS A 180 -15.74 9.42 -16.30
C HIS A 180 -14.54 9.27 -17.23
N LEU A 181 -13.37 9.80 -16.85
CA LEU A 181 -12.12 9.62 -17.61
C LEU A 181 -11.59 8.19 -17.50
N LEU A 182 -11.79 7.53 -16.35
CA LEU A 182 -11.43 6.12 -16.15
C LEU A 182 -12.45 5.20 -16.80
N THR A 183 -13.75 5.47 -16.66
CA THR A 183 -14.80 4.61 -17.26
C THR A 183 -14.78 4.63 -18.78
N ARG A 184 -14.42 5.78 -19.41
CA ARG A 184 -14.26 5.89 -20.88
C ARG A 184 -13.19 4.96 -21.45
N ARG A 185 -12.20 4.57 -20.65
CA ARG A 185 -11.11 3.68 -21.06
C ARG A 185 -11.17 2.30 -20.39
N ALA A 186 -12.28 1.96 -19.75
CA ALA A 186 -12.49 0.62 -19.22
C ALA A 186 -12.55 -0.40 -20.37
N VAL A 187 -11.87 -1.53 -20.22
CA VAL A 187 -11.82 -2.57 -21.27
C VAL A 187 -13.18 -3.26 -21.49
N SER A 188 -14.12 -3.09 -20.56
CA SER A 188 -15.49 -3.56 -20.71
C SER A 188 -16.46 -2.72 -19.86
N ARG A 189 -17.74 -2.73 -20.23
CA ARG A 189 -18.80 -2.07 -19.46
C ARG A 189 -18.87 -2.55 -18.01
N PRO A 190 -18.83 -3.87 -17.69
CA PRO A 190 -18.85 -4.33 -16.30
C PRO A 190 -17.75 -3.72 -15.41
N ILE A 191 -16.54 -3.51 -15.96
CA ILE A 191 -15.44 -2.89 -15.21
C ILE A 191 -15.74 -1.41 -14.92
N GLY A 192 -16.22 -0.68 -15.92
CA GLY A 192 -16.64 0.71 -15.73
C GLY A 192 -17.79 0.86 -14.72
N GLU A 193 -18.78 -0.02 -14.77
CA GLU A 193 -19.90 -0.03 -13.82
C GLU A 193 -19.43 -0.35 -12.40
N ARG A 194 -18.47 -1.28 -12.22
CA ARG A 194 -17.89 -1.59 -10.90
C ARG A 194 -17.24 -0.37 -10.25
N LEU A 195 -16.56 0.49 -11.04
CA LEU A 195 -16.02 1.76 -10.54
C LEU A 195 -17.16 2.71 -10.10
N LEU A 196 -18.20 2.87 -10.92
CA LEU A 196 -19.34 3.73 -10.59
C LEU A 196 -20.11 3.24 -9.36
N GLU A 197 -20.18 1.92 -9.14
CA GLU A 197 -20.74 1.34 -7.92
C GLU A 197 -19.97 1.76 -6.67
N ARG A 198 -18.62 1.81 -6.74
CA ARG A 198 -17.81 2.32 -5.62
C ARG A 198 -18.06 3.79 -5.36
N ILE A 199 -18.17 4.62 -6.40
CA ILE A 199 -18.53 6.04 -6.25
C ILE A 199 -19.87 6.19 -5.53
N ARG A 200 -20.91 5.46 -5.98
CA ARG A 200 -22.24 5.47 -5.32
C ARG A 200 -22.20 4.98 -3.88
N TRP A 201 -21.38 3.97 -3.60
CA TRP A 201 -21.17 3.46 -2.25
C TRP A 201 -20.57 4.55 -1.35
N TRP A 202 -19.54 5.25 -1.82
CA TRP A 202 -18.90 6.34 -1.09
C TRP A 202 -19.85 7.51 -0.85
N GLU A 203 -20.62 7.93 -1.86
CA GLU A 203 -21.65 8.97 -1.71
C GLU A 203 -22.68 8.61 -0.64
N HIS A 204 -23.10 7.34 -0.58
CA HIS A 204 -23.99 6.87 0.47
C HIS A 204 -23.29 6.86 1.83
N HIS A 205 -22.07 6.32 1.90
CA HIS A 205 -21.28 6.19 3.12
C HIS A 205 -21.03 7.54 3.79
N VAL A 206 -20.59 8.57 3.05
CA VAL A 206 -20.35 9.88 3.66
C VAL A 206 -21.64 10.56 4.08
N ARG A 207 -22.73 10.37 3.32
CA ARG A 207 -24.05 10.97 3.60
C ARG A 207 -24.65 10.47 4.90
N THR A 208 -24.51 9.17 5.21
CA THR A 208 -25.00 8.61 6.48
C THR A 208 -24.28 9.18 7.69
N HIS A 209 -23.11 9.80 7.50
CA HIS A 209 -22.32 10.48 8.53
C HIS A 209 -22.40 12.02 8.44
N GLY A 210 -23.33 12.58 7.64
CA GLY A 210 -23.51 14.03 7.50
C GLY A 210 -22.40 14.74 6.73
N ALA A 211 -21.60 14.00 5.95
CA ALA A 211 -20.50 14.51 5.13
C ALA A 211 -20.83 14.41 3.62
N THR A 212 -20.00 15.06 2.81
CA THR A 212 -20.10 15.09 1.34
C THR A 212 -18.75 14.75 0.70
N MET A 213 -18.78 14.14 -0.48
CA MET A 213 -17.57 13.72 -1.21
C MET A 213 -16.74 14.90 -1.73
N ASP A 214 -17.40 16.02 -2.04
CA ASP A 214 -16.77 17.23 -2.58
C ASP A 214 -15.87 17.98 -1.58
N ASN A 215 -15.93 17.61 -0.29
CA ASN A 215 -15.14 18.22 0.77
C ASN A 215 -13.81 17.48 1.05
N ASN A 216 -13.37 16.57 0.18
CA ASN A 216 -12.14 15.80 0.35
C ASN A 216 -10.83 16.59 0.01
N ARG A 217 -10.71 17.82 0.52
CA ARG A 217 -9.47 18.62 0.46
C ARG A 217 -8.95 18.86 1.87
N SER A 218 -7.79 18.30 2.19
CA SER A 218 -7.13 18.54 3.47
C SER A 218 -6.71 20.02 3.62
N PRO A 219 -6.49 20.52 4.85
CA PRO A 219 -5.93 21.85 5.06
C PRO A 219 -4.62 22.07 4.29
N GLY A 220 -3.76 21.04 4.21
CA GLY A 220 -2.52 21.07 3.44
C GLY A 220 -2.74 21.24 1.93
N ASN A 221 -3.76 20.58 1.37
CA ASN A 221 -4.10 20.73 -0.06
C ASN A 221 -4.58 22.15 -0.39
N LYS A 222 -5.43 22.72 0.48
CA LYS A 222 -5.93 24.09 0.32
C LYS A 222 -4.79 25.10 0.39
N ALA A 223 -3.87 24.94 1.34
CA ALA A 223 -2.66 25.76 1.43
C ALA A 223 -1.70 25.56 0.23
N GLY A 224 -1.71 24.37 -0.37
CA GLY A 224 -0.94 24.03 -1.58
C GLY A 224 -1.55 24.53 -2.90
N GLY A 225 -2.66 25.28 -2.86
CA GLY A 225 -3.23 25.98 -4.02
C GLY A 225 -4.42 25.31 -4.71
N LEU A 226 -4.90 24.15 -4.22
CA LEU A 226 -6.01 23.44 -4.87
C LEU A 226 -7.38 24.07 -4.56
N THR A 227 -8.05 24.59 -5.60
CA THR A 227 -9.23 25.45 -5.47
C THR A 227 -10.55 24.67 -5.45
N THR A 228 -10.64 23.53 -6.14
CA THR A 228 -11.82 22.66 -6.20
C THR A 228 -11.45 21.19 -6.05
N ILE A 229 -12.42 20.34 -5.71
CA ILE A 229 -12.21 18.88 -5.74
C ILE A 229 -11.93 18.40 -7.15
N TYR A 230 -12.62 18.94 -8.16
CA TYR A 230 -12.46 18.54 -9.56
C TYR A 230 -11.03 18.78 -10.09
N GLU A 231 -10.42 19.91 -9.75
CA GLU A 231 -9.02 20.21 -10.09
C GLU A 231 -8.06 19.17 -9.49
N LYS A 232 -8.25 18.84 -8.20
CA LYS A 232 -7.48 17.80 -7.52
C LYS A 232 -7.68 16.45 -8.19
N SER A 233 -8.93 16.10 -8.51
CA SER A 233 -9.27 14.84 -9.15
C SER A 233 -8.58 14.69 -10.50
N LEU A 234 -8.66 15.70 -11.38
CA LEU A 234 -7.98 15.67 -12.67
C LEU A 234 -6.46 15.43 -12.52
N GLY A 235 -5.83 16.10 -11.56
CA GLY A 235 -4.42 15.86 -11.25
C GLY A 235 -4.15 14.47 -10.66
N ALA A 236 -5.04 13.93 -9.82
CA ALA A 236 -4.89 12.63 -9.19
C ALA A 236 -5.01 11.48 -10.21
N LEU A 237 -5.88 11.61 -11.21
CA LEU A 237 -6.06 10.63 -12.29
C LEU A 237 -4.85 10.53 -13.21
N ALA A 238 -4.06 11.60 -13.36
CA ALA A 238 -2.87 11.61 -14.20
C ALA A 238 -1.84 10.52 -13.81
N LYS A 239 -1.82 10.11 -12.52
CA LYS A 239 -1.02 8.97 -12.03
C LYS A 239 -1.32 7.67 -12.77
N GLY A 240 -2.56 7.49 -13.23
CA GLY A 240 -2.99 6.29 -13.94
C GLY A 240 -2.52 6.20 -15.39
N GLY A 241 -1.79 7.18 -15.92
CA GLY A 241 -1.29 7.15 -17.30
C GLY A 241 -2.44 7.14 -18.32
N SER A 242 -2.27 6.40 -19.41
CA SER A 242 -3.22 6.24 -20.52
C SER A 242 -3.67 4.80 -20.74
N ALA A 243 -3.09 3.82 -20.03
CA ALA A 243 -3.44 2.41 -20.15
C ALA A 243 -4.94 2.14 -19.88
N PRO A 244 -5.56 1.18 -20.61
CA PRO A 244 -6.96 0.81 -20.38
C PRO A 244 -7.20 0.27 -18.97
N LEU A 245 -8.31 0.66 -18.35
CA LEU A 245 -8.71 0.16 -17.03
C LEU A 245 -9.17 -1.30 -17.14
N SER A 246 -8.34 -2.22 -16.64
CA SER A 246 -8.51 -3.67 -16.75
C SER A 246 -9.25 -4.30 -15.57
N ALA A 247 -9.22 -3.66 -14.39
CA ALA A 247 -9.89 -4.17 -13.20
C ALA A 247 -10.21 -3.07 -12.18
N VAL A 248 -11.23 -3.31 -11.36
CA VAL A 248 -11.58 -2.52 -10.18
C VAL A 248 -11.68 -3.49 -9.01
N TYR A 249 -11.00 -3.19 -7.92
CA TYR A 249 -10.91 -4.01 -6.71
C TYR A 249 -11.55 -3.29 -5.52
N GLU A 250 -12.10 -4.05 -4.58
CA GLU A 250 -12.47 -3.55 -3.26
C GLU A 250 -11.23 -3.45 -2.36
N TYR A 251 -11.37 -2.80 -1.21
CA TYR A 251 -10.26 -2.62 -0.26
C TYR A 251 -9.59 -3.95 0.12
N ALA A 252 -8.28 -4.03 -0.14
CA ALA A 252 -7.43 -5.21 0.08
C ALA A 252 -7.89 -6.50 -0.63
N GLU A 253 -8.74 -6.40 -1.66
CA GLU A 253 -9.06 -7.56 -2.50
C GLU A 253 -7.80 -8.01 -3.27
N PRO A 254 -7.56 -9.33 -3.41
CA PRO A 254 -6.39 -9.83 -4.12
C PRO A 254 -6.32 -9.34 -5.58
N ILE A 255 -5.24 -8.64 -5.90
CA ILE A 255 -4.96 -8.15 -7.25
C ILE A 255 -4.50 -9.32 -8.12
N THR A 256 -5.25 -9.58 -9.19
CA THR A 256 -5.10 -10.79 -10.01
C THR A 256 -5.02 -10.50 -11.51
N ALA A 257 -5.48 -9.33 -11.96
CA ALA A 257 -5.46 -8.92 -13.35
C ALA A 257 -4.17 -8.15 -13.67
N PRO A 258 -3.50 -8.44 -14.80
CA PRO A 258 -2.43 -7.61 -15.31
C PRO A 258 -2.97 -6.27 -15.84
N GLY A 259 -2.07 -5.30 -16.01
CA GLY A 259 -2.38 -4.00 -16.61
C GLY A 259 -2.74 -2.91 -15.60
N PHE A 260 -3.50 -1.91 -16.03
CA PHE A 260 -3.90 -0.80 -15.18
C PHE A 260 -5.20 -1.10 -14.43
N ALA A 261 -5.14 -1.11 -13.10
CA ALA A 261 -6.26 -1.39 -12.22
C ALA A 261 -6.54 -0.23 -11.27
N PHE A 262 -7.72 -0.27 -10.65
CA PHE A 262 -8.12 0.65 -9.59
C PHE A 262 -8.48 -0.14 -8.33
N MET A 263 -8.07 0.31 -7.15
CA MET A 263 -8.53 -0.24 -5.87
C MET A 263 -9.29 0.79 -5.07
N ASP A 264 -10.46 0.38 -4.58
CA ASP A 264 -11.28 1.22 -3.71
C ASP A 264 -10.65 1.39 -2.33
N THR A 265 -10.09 2.58 -2.09
CA THR A 265 -9.50 2.95 -0.80
C THR A 265 -9.92 4.35 -0.35
N PRO A 266 -9.88 4.65 0.96
CA PRO A 266 -9.94 6.02 1.47
C PRO A 266 -8.73 6.85 1.01
N GLY A 267 -8.84 8.17 0.99
CA GLY A 267 -7.72 9.08 0.67
C GLY A 267 -6.74 9.35 1.82
N PHE A 268 -6.83 8.62 2.95
CA PHE A 268 -5.88 8.79 4.05
C PHE A 268 -4.68 7.85 3.85
N ASP A 269 -3.49 8.43 3.68
CA ASP A 269 -2.28 7.78 3.15
C ASP A 269 -2.00 6.38 3.74
N PRO A 270 -1.90 6.21 5.08
CA PRO A 270 -1.53 4.91 5.66
C PRO A 270 -2.61 3.85 5.44
N VAL A 271 -3.87 4.27 5.43
CA VAL A 271 -5.02 3.37 5.19
C VAL A 271 -5.07 2.98 3.72
N SER A 272 -4.91 3.93 2.80
CA SER A 272 -4.89 3.64 1.36
C SER A 272 -3.79 2.65 1.00
N MET A 273 -2.56 2.94 1.43
CA MET A 273 -1.41 2.10 1.15
C MET A 273 -1.49 0.73 1.83
N THR A 274 -2.08 0.63 3.03
CA THR A 274 -2.36 -0.68 3.66
C THR A 274 -3.26 -1.53 2.77
N GLY A 275 -4.33 -0.95 2.20
CA GLY A 275 -5.20 -1.64 1.26
C GLY A 275 -4.46 -2.16 0.03
N LEU A 276 -3.69 -1.28 -0.63
CA LEU A 276 -2.92 -1.61 -1.84
C LEU A 276 -1.90 -2.72 -1.61
N VAL A 277 -1.08 -2.59 -0.55
CA VAL A 277 -0.04 -3.55 -0.21
C VAL A 277 -0.66 -4.89 0.19
N CYS A 278 -1.70 -4.88 1.03
CA CYS A 278 -2.37 -6.14 1.39
C CYS A 278 -3.13 -6.78 0.22
N GLY A 279 -3.55 -6.00 -0.78
CA GLY A 279 -4.06 -6.56 -2.04
C GLY A 279 -3.00 -7.20 -2.93
N GLY A 280 -1.70 -6.97 -2.66
CA GLY A 280 -0.57 -7.60 -3.34
C GLY A 280 0.42 -6.66 -4.01
N CYS A 281 0.27 -5.33 -3.87
CA CYS A 281 1.26 -4.38 -4.40
C CYS A 281 2.61 -4.54 -3.70
N ASN A 282 3.67 -4.81 -4.46
CA ASN A 282 5.00 -5.11 -3.94
C ASN A 282 6.03 -3.97 -4.15
N LEU A 283 5.59 -2.86 -4.73
CA LEU A 283 6.33 -1.61 -4.88
C LEU A 283 5.34 -0.44 -4.78
N GLY A 284 5.69 0.63 -4.06
CA GLY A 284 4.89 1.84 -3.98
C GLY A 284 5.59 3.05 -4.60
N VAL A 285 4.82 3.93 -5.24
CA VAL A 285 5.24 5.29 -5.56
C VAL A 285 4.25 6.27 -4.96
N PHE A 286 4.80 7.25 -4.25
CA PHE A 286 4.09 8.20 -3.42
C PHE A 286 4.48 9.62 -3.81
N THR A 287 3.56 10.34 -4.45
CA THR A 287 3.82 11.72 -4.89
C THR A 287 3.44 12.72 -3.80
N THR A 288 4.25 13.76 -3.60
CA THR A 288 3.94 14.78 -2.59
C THR A 288 4.49 16.15 -2.94
N GLY A 289 3.66 17.18 -2.72
CA GLY A 289 4.04 18.59 -2.80
C GLY A 289 4.15 19.27 -1.43
N ARG A 290 3.94 18.51 -0.35
CA ARG A 290 3.93 19.01 1.03
C ARG A 290 4.94 18.35 1.94
N GLY A 291 5.70 17.38 1.44
CA GLY A 291 6.73 16.71 2.23
C GLY A 291 6.21 15.58 3.11
N SER A 292 5.22 14.80 2.65
CA SER A 292 4.84 13.58 3.37
C SER A 292 6.03 12.63 3.41
N VAL A 293 6.44 12.24 4.62
CA VAL A 293 7.59 11.34 4.87
C VAL A 293 7.17 9.87 4.93
N TYR A 294 6.06 9.53 4.27
CA TYR A 294 5.50 8.19 4.29
C TYR A 294 6.54 7.12 3.90
N GLY A 295 6.60 6.06 4.70
CA GLY A 295 7.31 4.83 4.41
C GLY A 295 6.35 3.66 4.45
N CYS A 296 6.73 2.54 3.86
CA CYS A 296 5.88 1.37 3.87
C CYS A 296 6.70 0.12 4.12
N LYS A 297 6.10 -0.81 4.87
CA LYS A 297 6.57 -2.17 5.04
C LYS A 297 5.36 -3.09 4.89
N PRO A 298 5.48 -4.24 4.22
CA PRO A 298 6.73 -4.84 3.71
C PRO A 298 7.15 -4.38 2.29
N ALA A 299 6.39 -3.50 1.63
CA ALA A 299 6.72 -3.02 0.28
C ALA A 299 7.54 -1.71 0.32
N PRO A 300 8.65 -1.60 -0.45
CA PRO A 300 9.39 -0.34 -0.56
C PRO A 300 8.52 0.75 -1.20
N CYS A 301 8.73 1.99 -0.79
CA CYS A 301 7.92 3.14 -1.24
C CYS A 301 8.81 4.32 -1.64
N LEU A 302 8.79 4.65 -2.93
CA LEU A 302 9.47 5.78 -3.55
C LEU A 302 8.69 7.08 -3.30
N LYS A 303 9.36 8.11 -2.78
CA LYS A 303 8.80 9.45 -2.61
C LYS A 303 9.23 10.36 -3.75
N VAL A 304 8.26 10.95 -4.45
CA VAL A 304 8.50 11.85 -5.58
C VAL A 304 8.00 13.24 -5.24
N ALA A 305 8.92 14.19 -5.11
CA ALA A 305 8.62 15.59 -4.87
C ALA A 305 8.04 16.24 -6.13
N THR A 306 6.97 17.02 -5.98
CA THR A 306 6.29 17.69 -7.11
C THR A 306 7.01 18.95 -7.59
N ASN A 307 7.90 19.51 -6.78
CA ASN A 307 8.63 20.74 -7.07
C ASN A 307 10.06 20.72 -6.48
N THR A 308 10.98 21.42 -7.15
CA THR A 308 12.41 21.46 -6.82
C THR A 308 12.72 22.11 -5.46
N PRO A 309 12.01 23.17 -5.03
CA PRO A 309 12.18 23.72 -3.68
C PRO A 309 11.94 22.67 -2.58
N LEU A 310 10.85 21.90 -2.67
CA LEU A 310 10.57 20.82 -1.72
C LEU A 310 11.66 19.76 -1.74
N PHE A 311 12.05 19.30 -2.94
CA PHE A 311 13.10 18.29 -3.08
C PHE A 311 14.41 18.75 -2.44
N THR A 312 14.82 19.99 -2.69
CA THR A 312 16.06 20.56 -2.14
C THR A 312 15.98 20.68 -0.61
N TRP A 313 14.83 21.11 -0.09
CA TRP A 313 14.59 21.26 1.35
C TRP A 313 14.58 19.91 2.08
N MET A 314 13.96 18.87 1.49
CA MET A 314 13.78 17.54 2.09
C MET A 314 14.52 16.45 1.32
N HIS A 315 15.75 16.73 0.86
CA HIS A 315 16.51 15.83 -0.02
C HIS A 315 16.84 14.47 0.62
N GLU A 316 16.83 14.39 1.95
CA GLU A 316 17.02 13.14 2.70
C GLU A 316 15.76 12.27 2.74
N ASP A 317 14.59 12.85 2.43
CA ASP A 317 13.29 12.19 2.44
C ASP A 317 12.73 11.91 1.05
N MET A 318 13.17 12.65 0.03
CA MET A 318 12.67 12.54 -1.34
C MET A 318 13.60 11.71 -2.21
N ASP A 319 13.08 10.65 -2.84
CA ASP A 319 13.86 9.79 -3.73
C ASP A 319 14.08 10.45 -5.10
N LEU A 320 13.09 11.20 -5.59
CA LEU A 320 13.13 11.86 -6.91
C LEU A 320 12.53 13.27 -6.89
N ASN A 321 13.09 14.14 -7.73
CA ASN A 321 12.58 15.47 -8.02
C ASN A 321 11.83 15.47 -9.37
N ALA A 322 10.52 15.66 -9.36
CA ALA A 322 9.73 15.92 -10.57
C ALA A 322 9.56 17.43 -10.86
N GLY A 323 10.06 18.30 -9.97
CA GLY A 323 10.07 19.74 -10.16
C GLY A 323 10.91 20.21 -11.34
N THR A 324 11.86 19.39 -11.79
CA THR A 324 12.66 19.62 -13.02
C THR A 324 11.79 19.84 -14.26
N ILE A 325 10.56 19.32 -14.26
CA ILE A 325 9.56 19.58 -15.31
C ILE A 325 9.14 21.06 -15.34
N LEU A 326 8.92 21.68 -14.17
CA LEU A 326 8.55 23.10 -14.07
C LEU A 326 9.74 24.01 -14.31
N ASP A 327 10.94 23.55 -13.96
CA ASP A 327 12.18 24.29 -14.19
C ASP A 327 12.56 24.31 -15.69
N GLY A 328 11.97 23.41 -16.50
CA GLY A 328 12.22 23.29 -17.94
C GLY A 328 13.42 22.41 -18.29
N ASP A 329 13.96 21.67 -17.32
CA ASP A 329 15.14 20.80 -17.48
C ASP A 329 14.78 19.43 -18.09
N GLU A 330 13.57 18.93 -17.81
CA GLU A 330 13.07 17.63 -18.30
C GLU A 330 11.61 17.75 -18.77
N THR A 331 11.25 16.92 -19.75
CA THR A 331 9.84 16.67 -20.12
C THR A 331 9.18 15.69 -19.15
N VAL A 332 7.84 15.62 -19.18
CA VAL A 332 7.07 14.62 -18.42
C VAL A 332 7.52 13.20 -18.78
N GLU A 333 7.76 12.94 -20.06
CA GLU A 333 8.18 11.64 -20.58
C GLU A 333 9.57 11.25 -20.07
N GLN A 334 10.53 12.19 -20.09
CA GLN A 334 11.88 11.96 -19.57
C GLN A 334 11.86 11.67 -18.07
N MET A 335 11.13 12.47 -17.29
CA MET A 335 10.96 12.24 -15.84
C MET A 335 10.27 10.90 -15.56
N GLY A 336 9.26 10.54 -16.37
CA GLY A 336 8.55 9.27 -16.24
C GLY A 336 9.43 8.05 -16.52
N LEU A 337 10.26 8.10 -17.56
CA LEU A 337 11.24 7.04 -17.83
C LEU A 337 12.30 6.94 -16.73
N ARG A 338 12.77 8.09 -16.21
CA ARG A 338 13.69 8.12 -15.06
C ARG A 338 13.07 7.49 -13.80
N LEU A 339 11.80 7.78 -13.54
CA LEU A 339 11.04 7.16 -12.45
C LEU A 339 10.86 5.65 -12.66
N PHE A 340 10.58 5.21 -13.89
CA PHE A 340 10.47 3.79 -14.22
C PHE A 340 11.79 3.04 -13.95
N GLU A 341 12.93 3.57 -14.38
CA GLU A 341 14.24 2.97 -14.10
C GLU A 341 14.53 2.91 -12.59
N GLU A 342 14.17 3.96 -11.85
CA GLU A 342 14.32 3.99 -10.39
C GLU A 342 13.42 2.94 -9.70
N MET A 343 12.18 2.76 -10.17
CA MET A 343 11.29 1.68 -9.73
C MET A 343 11.94 0.30 -9.92
N LEU A 344 12.60 0.06 -11.06
CA LEU A 344 13.30 -1.20 -11.32
C LEU A 344 14.51 -1.39 -10.40
N ALA A 345 15.28 -0.32 -10.16
CA ALA A 345 16.41 -0.34 -9.24
C ALA A 345 15.95 -0.70 -7.81
N VAL A 346 14.84 -0.11 -7.34
CA VAL A 346 14.27 -0.39 -6.02
C VAL A 346 13.73 -1.81 -5.92
N ALA A 347 12.95 -2.25 -6.92
CA ALA A 347 12.49 -3.64 -6.99
C ALA A 347 13.66 -4.65 -6.97
N SER A 348 14.81 -4.25 -7.51
CA SER A 348 16.05 -5.05 -7.55
C SER A 348 16.88 -4.97 -6.26
N GLY A 349 16.52 -4.12 -5.30
CA GLY A 349 17.15 -4.05 -3.97
C GLY A 349 17.86 -2.73 -3.63
N LYS A 350 17.75 -1.69 -4.47
CA LYS A 350 18.11 -0.34 -4.05
C LYS A 350 17.13 0.11 -2.96
N LEU A 351 17.66 0.59 -1.83
CA LEU A 351 16.82 1.06 -0.72
C LEU A 351 16.30 2.47 -1.00
N THR A 352 15.03 2.71 -0.69
CA THR A 352 14.47 4.07 -0.71
C THR A 352 14.90 4.86 0.52
N LYS A 353 14.75 6.19 0.47
CA LYS A 353 15.04 7.07 1.60
C LYS A 353 14.32 6.65 2.89
N SER A 354 13.04 6.25 2.82
CA SER A 354 12.32 5.78 4.02
C SER A 354 12.88 4.48 4.58
N GLU A 355 13.33 3.56 3.74
CA GLU A 355 13.92 2.30 4.20
C GLU A 355 15.26 2.54 4.91
N LEU A 356 16.09 3.44 4.36
CA LEU A 356 17.35 3.86 4.97
C LEU A 356 17.14 4.50 6.36
N GLN A 357 16.06 5.24 6.52
CA GLN A 357 15.67 5.84 7.79
C GLN A 357 14.91 4.87 8.73
N GLY A 358 14.54 3.68 8.26
CA GLY A 358 13.79 2.67 9.03
C GLY A 358 12.28 2.94 9.17
N ILE A 359 11.74 3.92 8.44
CA ILE A 359 10.32 4.32 8.47
C ILE A 359 9.44 3.25 7.80
N GLY A 360 8.24 3.02 8.35
CA GLY A 360 7.20 2.20 7.74
C GLY A 360 6.53 1.17 8.67
N ASP A 361 7.11 0.88 9.84
CA ASP A 361 6.52 -0.11 10.79
C ASP A 361 5.20 0.39 11.39
N GLU A 362 5.10 1.70 11.64
CA GLU A 362 3.94 2.33 12.29
C GLU A 362 2.85 2.75 11.29
N GLU A 363 3.07 2.53 10.00
CA GLU A 363 2.21 2.99 8.91
C GLU A 363 1.15 1.96 8.50
N PHE A 364 1.19 0.77 9.10
CA PHE A 364 0.16 -0.25 8.88
C PHE A 364 -1.15 0.14 9.60
N ALA A 365 -2.15 0.49 8.81
CA ALA A 365 -3.43 1.00 9.28
C ALA A 365 -4.60 0.37 8.50
N PRO A 366 -5.15 -0.76 8.94
CA PRO A 366 -6.36 -1.32 8.33
C PRO A 366 -7.52 -0.33 8.43
N TRP A 367 -8.32 -0.22 7.36
CA TRP A 367 -9.53 0.60 7.39
C TRP A 367 -10.55 0.00 8.36
N ILE A 368 -11.00 0.81 9.31
CA ILE A 368 -12.07 0.45 10.26
C ILE A 368 -13.38 0.99 9.70
N LEU A 369 -14.20 0.09 9.16
CA LEU A 369 -15.53 0.43 8.66
C LEU A 369 -16.59 0.27 9.75
N GLY A 370 -17.42 1.29 9.92
CA GLY A 370 -18.57 1.26 10.83
C GLY A 370 -18.23 1.58 12.30
N PRO A 371 -19.22 1.46 13.20
CA PRO A 371 -19.05 1.79 14.61
C PRO A 371 -18.12 0.81 15.32
N THR A 372 -17.42 1.33 16.34
CA THR A 372 -16.74 0.55 17.36
C THR A 372 -17.47 0.78 18.68
N PHE A 373 -17.89 -0.29 19.35
CA PHE A 373 -18.73 -0.27 20.56
C PHE A 373 -17.92 -0.24 21.86
#